data_AF-A0A8S0SPB3-F1
#
_entry.id   AF-A0A8S0SPB3-F1
#
_cell.length_a   1.000
_cell.length_b   1.000
_cell.length_c   1.000
_cell.angle_alpha   90.00
_cell.angle_beta   90.00
_cell.angle_gamma   90.00
#
_symmetry.space_group_name_H-M   'P 1'
#
loop_
_entity.id
_entity.type
_entity.pdbx_description
1 polymer ?
#
loop_
_entity_poly.entity_id
_entity_poly.type
_entity_poly.pdbx_seq_one_letter_code
_entity_poly.pdbx_strand_id
1 'polypeptide(L)'
;MNLQEQTEIACNKVKQMEELQQGYNIVGLSQGNLIGRGVVEFCDGGPPVKNFISLGGPHAGTASVPLCGSGIFCIIADNLIKLEIYSDYIQAHLAPSGYLKLPNNIDGYLKKCRFLPKLNNELPDERNNTYKERFSSLQNLVLIMFEHDTVLIPKETAWFGYYPDGAFNPVLPPQQTKLYTEDWIGLKTLDDAGRVRYIKVAGNHLRISKDDMKKYVVPYLNDASQKGYMRKLMPGL
;
A
#
# COMPACT_ATOMS: atom_id res chain seq x y z
N MET A 1 13.20 3.61 13.43
CA MET A 1 13.12 2.40 12.60
C MET A 1 12.46 2.79 11.29
N ASN A 2 13.13 2.54 10.17
CA ASN A 2 12.58 2.82 8.85
C ASN A 2 11.62 1.70 8.39
N LEU A 3 11.02 1.85 7.21
CA LEU A 3 10.06 0.86 6.69
C LEU A 3 10.71 -0.44 6.21
N GLN A 4 11.96 -0.37 5.76
CA GLN A 4 12.70 -1.56 5.32
C GLN A 4 12.93 -2.50 6.51
N GLU A 5 13.44 -1.97 7.63
CA GLU A 5 13.63 -2.71 8.88
C GLU A 5 12.32 -3.30 9.41
N GLN A 6 11.22 -2.52 9.37
CA GLN A 6 9.89 -3.02 9.78
C GLN A 6 9.41 -4.17 8.89
N THR A 7 9.65 -4.08 7.58
CA THR A 7 9.30 -5.12 6.62
C THR A 7 10.10 -6.40 6.84
N GLU A 8 11.40 -6.27 7.11
CA GLU A 8 12.29 -7.41 7.40
C GLU A 8 11.88 -8.10 8.70
N ILE A 9 11.60 -7.33 9.76
CA ILE A 9 11.10 -7.87 11.03
C ILE A 9 9.76 -8.59 10.82
N ALA A 10 8.84 -7.98 10.06
CA ALA A 10 7.56 -8.60 9.75
C ALA A 10 7.77 -9.93 9.01
N CYS A 11 8.52 -9.92 7.89
CA CYS A 11 8.84 -11.10 7.10
C CYS A 11 9.43 -12.24 7.94
N ASN A 12 10.41 -11.94 8.79
CA ASN A 12 11.05 -12.93 9.66
C ASN A 12 10.05 -13.55 10.64
N LYS A 13 9.15 -12.75 11.21
CA LYS A 13 8.08 -13.26 12.08
C LYS A 13 7.10 -14.14 11.32
N VAL A 14 6.66 -13.72 10.12
CA VAL A 14 5.67 -14.51 9.36
C VAL A 14 6.22 -15.88 8.96
N LYS A 15 7.51 -15.96 8.61
CA LYS A 15 8.19 -17.22 8.29
C LYS A 15 8.22 -18.23 9.44
N GLN A 16 8.20 -17.75 10.67
CA GLN A 16 8.27 -18.58 11.88
C GLN A 16 6.90 -19.05 12.38
N MET A 17 5.80 -18.54 11.81
CA MET A 17 4.44 -18.90 12.22
C MET A 17 3.95 -20.10 11.41
N GLU A 18 3.89 -21.28 12.04
CA GLU A 18 3.45 -22.53 11.41
C GLU A 18 2.00 -22.43 10.90
N GLU A 19 1.16 -21.66 11.59
CA GLU A 19 -0.26 -21.47 11.27
C GLU A 19 -0.46 -20.73 9.94
N LEU A 20 0.56 -20.02 9.45
CA LEU A 20 0.49 -19.23 8.22
C LEU A 20 1.00 -20.00 6.99
N GLN A 21 1.58 -21.20 7.17
CA GLN A 21 2.23 -21.97 6.08
C GLN A 21 1.28 -22.33 4.93
N GLN A 22 -0.01 -22.53 5.23
CA GLN A 22 -1.05 -22.80 4.23
C GLN A 22 -1.63 -21.54 3.58
N GLY A 23 -0.97 -20.40 3.82
CA GLY A 23 -1.30 -19.08 3.32
C GLY A 23 -2.31 -18.32 4.17
N TYR A 24 -2.16 -16.99 4.16
CA TYR A 24 -2.84 -16.08 5.08
C TYR A 24 -3.32 -14.82 4.38
N ASN A 25 -4.17 -14.06 5.05
CA ASN A 25 -4.66 -12.77 4.57
C ASN A 25 -3.94 -11.63 5.33
N ILE A 26 -3.73 -10.50 4.65
CA ILE A 26 -3.21 -9.28 5.27
C ILE A 26 -4.32 -8.23 5.30
N VAL A 27 -4.48 -7.57 6.44
CA VAL A 27 -5.23 -6.32 6.55
C VAL A 27 -4.26 -5.20 6.91
N GLY A 28 -4.01 -4.30 5.97
CA GLY A 28 -3.14 -3.15 6.15
C GLY A 28 -3.94 -1.88 6.46
N LEU A 29 -3.48 -1.11 7.44
CA LEU A 29 -4.08 0.18 7.83
C LEU A 29 -3.05 1.30 7.65
N SER A 30 -3.42 2.37 6.93
CA SER A 30 -2.55 3.55 6.75
C SER A 30 -1.14 3.16 6.24
N GLN A 31 -0.08 3.65 6.87
CA GLN A 31 1.32 3.28 6.60
C GLN A 31 1.57 1.75 6.63
N GLY A 32 0.84 0.99 7.46
CA GLY A 32 1.00 -0.45 7.57
C GLY A 32 0.75 -1.20 6.26
N ASN A 33 0.05 -0.58 5.30
CA ASN A 33 -0.12 -1.10 3.95
C ASN A 33 1.19 -1.26 3.19
N LEU A 34 2.14 -0.33 3.38
CA LEU A 34 3.44 -0.39 2.73
C LEU A 34 4.32 -1.50 3.30
N ILE A 35 4.20 -1.77 4.60
CA ILE A 35 4.84 -2.92 5.24
C ILE A 35 4.20 -4.22 4.75
N GLY A 36 2.86 -4.27 4.67
CA GLY A 36 2.12 -5.42 4.13
C GLY A 36 2.52 -5.72 2.68
N ARG A 37 2.62 -4.70 1.83
CA ARG A 37 3.18 -4.83 0.47
C ARG A 37 4.62 -5.30 0.49
N GLY A 38 5.46 -4.72 1.34
CA GLY A 38 6.84 -5.17 1.52
C GLY A 38 6.92 -6.66 1.89
N VAL A 39 6.02 -7.16 2.73
CA VAL A 39 5.92 -8.59 3.03
C VAL A 39 5.51 -9.40 1.80
N VAL A 40 4.54 -8.94 1.01
CA VAL A 40 4.13 -9.63 -0.23
C VAL A 40 5.28 -9.65 -1.25
N GLU A 41 5.94 -8.51 -1.48
CA GLU A 41 6.85 -8.31 -2.59
C GLU A 41 8.29 -8.74 -2.26
N PHE A 42 8.79 -8.39 -1.07
CA PHE A 42 10.18 -8.59 -0.68
C PHE A 42 10.44 -9.89 0.10
N CYS A 43 9.43 -10.48 0.75
CA CYS A 43 9.62 -11.63 1.65
C CYS A 43 9.81 -12.94 0.88
N ASP A 44 11.03 -13.16 0.40
CA ASP A 44 11.39 -14.40 -0.27
C ASP A 44 11.30 -15.61 0.68
N GLY A 45 10.72 -16.72 0.24
CA GLY A 45 10.47 -17.91 1.07
C GLY A 45 9.47 -17.69 2.22
N GLY A 46 8.69 -16.60 2.20
CA GLY A 46 7.57 -16.42 3.12
C GLY A 46 6.35 -17.28 2.72
N PRO A 47 5.46 -17.61 3.67
CA PRO A 47 4.19 -18.25 3.34
C PRO A 47 3.36 -17.39 2.36
N PRO A 48 2.49 -17.99 1.55
CA PRO A 48 1.77 -17.25 0.50
C PRO A 48 0.70 -16.32 1.09
N VAL A 49 0.65 -15.07 0.62
CA VAL A 49 -0.47 -14.16 0.91
C VAL A 49 -1.61 -14.43 -0.06
N LYS A 50 -2.79 -14.78 0.46
CA LYS A 50 -3.99 -15.05 -0.33
C LYS A 50 -4.69 -13.74 -0.69
N ASN A 51 -5.24 -13.04 0.30
CA ASN A 51 -5.91 -11.75 0.09
C ASN A 51 -5.15 -10.63 0.80
N PHE A 52 -5.07 -9.47 0.18
CA PHE A 52 -4.57 -8.27 0.80
C PHE A 52 -5.64 -7.18 0.79
N ILE A 53 -6.11 -6.81 1.98
CA ILE A 53 -7.12 -5.79 2.21
C ILE A 53 -6.43 -4.54 2.72
N SER A 54 -6.47 -3.49 1.92
CA SER A 54 -5.81 -2.22 2.19
C SER A 54 -6.82 -1.15 2.56
N LEU A 55 -6.71 -0.59 3.77
CA LEU A 55 -7.50 0.54 4.22
C LEU A 55 -6.61 1.78 4.26
N GLY A 56 -6.85 2.72 3.33
CA GLY A 56 -6.14 3.99 3.27
C GLY A 56 -4.63 3.85 3.13
N GLY A 57 -4.15 2.98 2.23
CA GLY A 57 -2.71 2.78 2.02
C GLY A 57 -2.06 3.88 1.17
N PRO A 58 -0.91 4.47 1.55
CA PRO A 58 -0.18 5.42 0.72
C PRO A 58 0.62 4.73 -0.40
N HIS A 59 -0.02 3.92 -1.25
CA HIS A 59 0.65 3.02 -2.20
C HIS A 59 1.47 3.72 -3.28
N ALA A 60 1.05 4.91 -3.70
CA ALA A 60 1.80 5.76 -4.62
C ALA A 60 2.60 6.86 -3.89
N GLY A 61 2.64 6.82 -2.55
CA GLY A 61 3.27 7.81 -1.68
C GLY A 61 2.33 8.92 -1.23
N THR A 62 2.88 9.89 -0.50
CA THR A 62 2.21 11.12 -0.09
C THR A 62 3.03 12.34 -0.48
N ALA A 63 2.35 13.35 -1.01
CA ALA A 63 2.91 14.62 -1.47
C ALA A 63 3.08 15.66 -0.35
N SER A 64 2.67 15.32 0.87
CA SER A 64 2.78 16.17 2.05
C SER A 64 3.19 15.35 3.26
N VAL A 65 3.92 15.97 4.19
CA VAL A 65 4.40 15.30 5.39
C VAL A 65 3.20 14.98 6.29
N PRO A 66 2.97 13.70 6.65
CA PRO A 66 1.82 13.32 7.49
C PRO A 66 1.91 13.78 8.96
N LEU A 67 3.03 14.40 9.34
CA LEU A 67 3.44 14.59 10.74
C LEU A 67 2.75 15.75 11.43
N CYS A 68 1.76 16.36 10.80
CA CYS A 68 1.34 17.67 11.21
C CYS A 68 -0.16 17.90 11.10
N GLY A 69 -0.82 17.96 12.27
CA GLY A 69 -2.17 18.49 12.40
C GLY A 69 -2.27 19.99 12.05
N SER A 70 -3.42 20.60 12.32
CA SER A 70 -3.77 21.95 11.86
C SER A 70 -3.18 23.13 12.69
N GLY A 71 -1.90 23.09 13.04
CA GLY A 71 -1.23 24.13 13.86
C GLY A 71 -0.18 24.97 13.12
N ILE A 72 0.08 26.21 13.58
CA ILE A 72 1.08 27.13 12.98
C ILE A 72 2.51 26.56 13.02
N PHE A 73 2.87 25.85 14.10
CA PHE A 73 4.17 25.16 14.24
C PHE A 73 4.38 24.05 13.21
N CYS A 74 3.29 23.52 12.63
CA CYS A 74 3.36 22.46 11.64
C CYS A 74 3.78 22.92 10.25
N ILE A 75 3.49 24.17 9.90
CA ILE A 75 3.82 24.73 8.59
C ILE A 75 5.35 24.98 8.48
N ILE A 76 6.00 25.35 9.59
CA ILE A 76 7.45 25.60 9.64
C ILE A 76 8.23 24.28 9.61
N ALA A 77 7.77 23.27 10.35
CA ALA A 77 8.34 21.92 10.31
C ALA A 77 8.17 21.28 8.93
N ASP A 78 7.02 21.46 8.26
CA ASP A 78 6.75 20.92 6.93
C ASP A 78 7.70 21.50 5.86
N ASN A 79 8.05 22.78 5.93
CA ASN A 79 9.00 23.40 5.00
C ASN A 79 10.47 22.97 5.23
N LEU A 80 10.90 22.86 6.49
CA LEU A 80 12.25 22.38 6.82
C LEU A 80 12.40 20.88 6.53
N ILE A 81 11.38 20.08 6.86
CA ILE A 81 11.37 18.65 6.57
C ILE A 81 11.35 18.41 5.06
N LYS A 82 10.62 19.17 4.24
CA LYS A 82 10.63 19.00 2.77
C LYS A 82 12.01 19.24 2.13
N LEU A 83 12.83 20.15 2.68
CA LEU A 83 14.18 20.44 2.18
C LEU A 83 15.18 19.30 2.48
N GLU A 84 14.97 18.54 3.56
CA GLU A 84 15.91 17.50 4.02
C GLU A 84 15.29 16.10 4.18
N ILE A 85 14.06 15.88 3.71
CA ILE A 85 13.34 14.59 3.86
C ILE A 85 14.13 13.42 3.28
N TYR A 86 14.88 13.69 2.22
CA TYR A 86 15.70 12.73 1.50
C TYR A 86 17.15 12.65 2.01
N SER A 87 17.46 13.30 3.15
CA SER A 87 18.74 13.12 3.82
C SER A 87 18.89 11.70 4.37
N ASP A 88 20.12 11.21 4.45
CA ASP A 88 20.41 9.85 4.91
C ASP A 88 19.94 9.60 6.35
N TYR A 89 20.02 10.63 7.21
CA TYR A 89 19.54 10.55 8.58
C TYR A 89 18.01 10.38 8.64
N ILE A 90 17.25 11.21 7.93
CA ILE A 90 15.79 11.16 7.94
C ILE A 90 15.26 9.88 7.29
N GLN A 91 15.87 9.44 6.18
CA GLN A 91 15.53 8.17 5.53
C GLN A 91 15.81 6.95 6.41
N ALA A 92 16.82 7.00 7.29
CA ALA A 92 17.13 5.91 8.21
C ALA A 92 16.22 5.87 9.46
N HIS A 93 15.74 7.02 9.95
CA HIS A 93 15.12 7.10 11.27
C HIS A 93 13.61 7.36 11.25
N LEU A 94 13.06 7.95 10.19
CA LEU A 94 11.67 8.39 10.11
C LEU A 94 10.86 7.57 9.10
N ALA A 95 10.02 6.64 9.56
CA ALA A 95 9.28 5.75 8.65
C ALA A 95 8.44 6.48 7.55
N PRO A 96 7.75 7.60 7.82
CA PRO A 96 7.06 8.37 6.78
C PRO A 96 7.94 8.89 5.63
N SER A 97 9.23 9.09 5.86
CA SER A 97 10.14 9.58 4.82
C SER A 97 10.36 8.56 3.69
N GLY A 98 10.13 7.28 3.98
CA GLY A 98 10.23 6.18 3.02
C GLY A 98 9.12 6.14 1.97
N TYR A 99 8.10 7.00 2.06
CA TYR A 99 7.04 7.13 1.05
C TYR A 99 6.57 8.57 0.83
N LEU A 100 7.35 9.56 1.30
CA LEU A 100 7.13 10.93 0.85
C LEU A 100 7.60 11.04 -0.60
N LYS A 101 6.69 11.33 -1.51
CA LYS A 101 6.95 11.50 -2.94
C LYS A 101 6.57 12.93 -3.27
N LEU A 102 7.53 13.82 -3.48
CA LEU A 102 7.21 15.23 -3.78
C LEU A 102 7.11 15.39 -5.31
N PRO A 103 5.94 15.74 -5.88
CA PRO A 103 5.81 15.90 -7.34
C PRO A 103 6.79 16.91 -7.92
N ASN A 104 7.15 17.95 -7.18
CA ASN A 104 8.13 18.96 -7.60
C ASN A 104 9.61 18.55 -7.35
N ASN A 105 9.87 17.36 -6.81
CA ASN A 105 11.23 16.84 -6.56
C ASN A 105 11.29 15.33 -6.78
N ILE A 106 10.86 14.88 -7.96
CA ILE A 106 10.89 13.46 -8.35
C ILE A 106 12.32 12.93 -8.44
N ASP A 107 13.29 13.75 -8.89
CA ASP A 107 14.69 13.35 -8.95
C ASP A 107 15.27 13.05 -7.55
N GLY A 108 14.99 13.91 -6.57
CA GLY A 108 15.37 13.66 -5.17
C GLY A 108 14.69 12.41 -4.61
N TYR A 109 13.41 12.25 -4.89
CA TYR A 109 12.63 11.07 -4.51
C TYR A 109 13.25 9.77 -5.07
N LEU A 110 13.47 9.67 -6.38
CA LEU A 110 14.02 8.46 -7.01
C LEU A 110 15.47 8.19 -6.54
N LYS A 111 16.28 9.23 -6.34
CA LYS A 111 17.70 9.07 -5.97
C LYS A 111 17.92 8.70 -4.50
N LYS A 112 17.03 9.10 -3.60
CA LYS A 112 17.30 9.09 -2.16
C LYS A 112 16.21 8.49 -1.30
N CYS A 113 14.97 8.36 -1.78
CA CYS A 113 13.93 7.67 -1.02
C CYS A 113 14.24 6.17 -0.98
N ARG A 114 14.43 5.61 0.22
CA ARG A 114 15.01 4.26 0.39
C ARG A 114 14.02 3.12 0.25
N PHE A 115 12.72 3.40 0.20
CA PHE A 115 11.70 2.37 0.32
C PHE A 115 10.70 2.37 -0.85
N LEU A 116 9.91 3.43 -1.02
CA LEU A 116 8.84 3.45 -2.01
C LEU A 116 9.30 3.27 -3.47
N PRO A 117 10.39 3.90 -3.97
CA PRO A 117 10.85 3.65 -5.35
C PRO A 117 11.17 2.20 -5.63
N LYS A 118 11.77 1.51 -4.64
CA LYS A 118 12.07 0.08 -4.72
C LYS A 118 10.79 -0.76 -4.66
N LEU A 119 9.89 -0.47 -3.72
CA LEU A 119 8.61 -1.17 -3.58
C LEU A 119 7.73 -1.02 -4.82
N ASN A 120 7.79 0.12 -5.51
CA ASN A 120 6.99 0.38 -6.70
C ASN A 120 7.70 0.02 -8.01
N ASN A 121 8.88 -0.61 -7.97
CA ASN A 121 9.70 -0.92 -9.15
C ASN A 121 9.92 0.32 -10.06
N GLU A 122 10.09 1.50 -9.47
CA GLU A 122 10.20 2.77 -10.20
C GLU A 122 11.63 3.00 -10.74
N LEU A 123 12.64 2.32 -10.18
CA LEU A 123 14.04 2.42 -10.56
C LEU A 123 14.36 1.43 -11.69
N PRO A 124 14.58 1.87 -12.95
CA PRO A 124 14.72 0.97 -14.09
C PRO A 124 15.81 -0.10 -13.93
N ASP A 125 16.97 0.29 -13.40
CA ASP A 125 18.14 -0.59 -13.22
C ASP A 125 18.01 -1.55 -12.03
N GLU A 126 17.03 -1.35 -11.15
CA GLU A 126 16.78 -2.15 -9.95
C GLU A 126 15.45 -2.92 -9.98
N ARG A 127 14.70 -2.83 -11.09
CA ARG A 127 13.40 -3.51 -11.22
C ARG A 127 13.55 -5.00 -10.98
N ASN A 128 12.70 -5.53 -10.11
CA ASN A 128 12.73 -6.93 -9.73
C ASN A 128 11.44 -7.64 -10.14
N ASN A 129 11.54 -8.56 -11.11
CA ASN A 129 10.41 -9.34 -11.61
C ASN A 129 9.76 -10.20 -10.52
N THR A 130 10.51 -10.65 -9.51
CA THR A 130 9.94 -11.45 -8.43
C THR A 130 8.95 -10.64 -7.58
N TYR A 131 9.10 -9.32 -7.49
CA TYR A 131 8.15 -8.46 -6.78
C TYR A 131 6.81 -8.44 -7.52
N LYS A 132 6.87 -8.31 -8.84
CA LYS A 132 5.71 -8.40 -9.73
C LYS A 132 5.04 -9.77 -9.65
N GLU A 133 5.79 -10.86 -9.72
CA GLU A 133 5.27 -12.23 -9.64
C GLU A 133 4.55 -12.46 -8.30
N ARG A 134 5.16 -12.08 -7.18
CA ARG A 134 4.56 -12.26 -5.85
C ARG A 134 3.34 -11.37 -5.66
N PHE A 135 3.39 -10.09 -6.02
CA PHE A 135 2.23 -9.21 -5.92
C PHE A 135 1.07 -9.70 -6.79
N SER A 136 1.33 -10.09 -8.05
CA SER A 136 0.31 -10.61 -8.96
C SER A 136 -0.23 -12.01 -8.62
N SER A 137 0.40 -12.71 -7.66
CA SER A 137 -0.08 -13.99 -7.12
C SER A 137 -1.26 -13.85 -6.16
N LEU A 138 -1.55 -12.63 -5.65
CA LEU A 138 -2.67 -12.36 -4.75
C LEU A 138 -3.99 -12.85 -5.37
N GLN A 139 -4.80 -13.58 -4.58
CA GLN A 139 -6.14 -13.99 -4.98
C GLN A 139 -7.08 -12.79 -5.07
N ASN A 140 -6.98 -11.86 -4.11
CA ASN A 140 -7.71 -10.60 -4.13
C ASN A 140 -6.85 -9.47 -3.56
N LEU A 141 -6.87 -8.33 -4.24
CA LEU A 141 -6.38 -7.06 -3.75
C LEU A 141 -7.58 -6.13 -3.54
N VAL A 142 -7.87 -5.78 -2.29
CA VAL A 142 -8.99 -4.90 -1.94
C VAL A 142 -8.41 -3.56 -1.51
N LEU A 143 -8.72 -2.50 -2.25
CA LEU A 143 -8.19 -1.16 -2.02
C LEU A 143 -9.32 -0.25 -1.57
N ILE A 144 -9.33 0.13 -0.29
CA ILE A 144 -10.34 0.99 0.32
C ILE A 144 -9.80 2.41 0.43
N MET A 145 -10.45 3.35 -0.26
CA MET A 145 -10.20 4.78 -0.19
C MET A 145 -11.32 5.47 0.61
N PHE A 146 -10.92 6.40 1.48
CA PHE A 146 -11.85 7.21 2.28
C PHE A 146 -12.18 8.51 1.57
N GLU A 147 -13.47 8.84 1.43
CA GLU A 147 -13.91 10.00 0.66
C GLU A 147 -13.43 11.33 1.21
N HIS A 148 -13.38 11.44 2.55
CA HIS A 148 -13.00 12.65 3.27
C HIS A 148 -11.58 12.54 3.85
N ASP A 149 -10.73 11.70 3.26
CA ASP A 149 -9.35 11.57 3.72
C ASP A 149 -8.59 12.89 3.54
N THR A 150 -8.08 13.43 4.66
CA THR A 150 -7.22 14.62 4.69
C THR A 150 -5.80 14.30 5.14
N VAL A 151 -5.49 13.02 5.39
CA VAL A 151 -4.17 12.54 5.83
C VAL A 151 -3.36 12.11 4.60
N LEU A 152 -3.98 11.37 3.69
CA LEU A 152 -3.37 10.99 2.42
C LEU A 152 -3.53 12.12 1.40
N ILE A 153 -2.40 12.65 0.90
CA ILE A 153 -2.40 13.72 -0.10
C ILE A 153 -1.59 13.24 -1.31
N PRO A 154 -2.22 12.92 -2.45
CA PRO A 154 -3.66 12.85 -2.69
C PRO A 154 -4.27 11.59 -2.07
N LYS A 155 -5.58 11.58 -1.79
CA LYS A 155 -6.26 10.41 -1.21
C LYS A 155 -6.31 9.22 -2.16
N GLU A 156 -6.26 9.49 -3.47
CA GLU A 156 -6.24 8.51 -4.55
C GLU A 156 -5.01 7.59 -4.50
N THR A 157 -3.98 7.93 -3.73
CA THR A 157 -2.86 7.03 -3.41
C THR A 157 -3.33 5.70 -2.79
N ALA A 158 -4.48 5.70 -2.09
CA ALA A 158 -5.16 4.49 -1.61
C ALA A 158 -5.51 3.50 -2.72
N TRP A 159 -5.61 3.98 -3.95
CA TRP A 159 -5.88 3.23 -5.15
C TRP A 159 -4.69 3.22 -6.12
N PHE A 160 -3.48 3.59 -5.70
CA PHE A 160 -2.32 3.82 -6.59
C PHE A 160 -2.46 5.00 -7.57
N GLY A 161 -3.47 5.85 -7.42
CA GLY A 161 -3.55 7.12 -8.14
C GLY A 161 -2.58 8.15 -7.56
N TYR A 162 -2.07 9.05 -8.39
CA TYR A 162 -1.08 10.03 -7.95
C TYR A 162 -1.00 11.26 -8.87
N TYR A 163 -0.24 12.27 -8.45
CA TYR A 163 0.05 13.43 -9.27
C TYR A 163 1.05 13.11 -10.40
N PRO A 164 0.99 13.82 -11.54
CA PRO A 164 2.05 13.78 -12.55
C PRO A 164 3.35 14.41 -12.02
N ASP A 165 4.47 14.00 -12.60
CA ASP A 165 5.78 14.56 -12.27
C ASP A 165 5.80 16.08 -12.54
N GLY A 166 6.27 16.86 -11.57
CA GLY A 166 6.38 18.32 -11.63
C GLY A 166 5.12 19.10 -11.28
N ALA A 167 3.96 18.46 -11.07
CA ALA A 167 2.71 19.18 -10.79
C ALA A 167 1.89 18.51 -9.68
N PHE A 168 1.02 19.29 -9.02
CA PHE A 168 0.09 18.81 -7.98
C PHE A 168 -1.35 18.75 -8.49
N ASN A 169 -1.55 18.78 -9.81
CA ASN A 169 -2.84 18.58 -10.46
C ASN A 169 -2.63 18.29 -11.97
N PRO A 170 -3.58 17.60 -12.61
CA PRO A 170 -4.69 16.84 -12.00
C PRO A 170 -4.16 15.60 -11.24
N VAL A 171 -5.02 14.95 -10.43
CA VAL A 171 -4.70 13.62 -9.87
C VAL A 171 -4.99 12.58 -10.93
N LEU A 172 -4.00 11.75 -11.27
CA LEU A 172 -4.14 10.64 -12.21
C LEU A 172 -4.76 9.43 -11.50
N PRO A 173 -5.79 8.79 -12.07
CA PRO A 173 -6.24 7.48 -11.61
C PRO A 173 -5.14 6.43 -11.86
N PRO A 174 -5.16 5.28 -11.15
CA PRO A 174 -4.14 4.25 -11.29
C PRO A 174 -3.91 3.83 -12.74
N GLN A 175 -4.98 3.69 -13.54
CA GLN A 175 -4.92 3.26 -14.94
C GLN A 175 -4.14 4.21 -15.86
N GLN A 176 -3.87 5.44 -15.44
CA GLN A 176 -3.09 6.42 -16.19
C GLN A 176 -1.65 6.58 -15.68
N THR A 177 -1.28 5.86 -14.61
CA THR A 177 0.09 5.89 -14.08
C THR A 177 1.00 4.93 -14.84
N LYS A 178 2.29 5.26 -14.97
CA LYS A 178 3.27 4.37 -15.61
C LYS A 178 3.37 3.01 -14.92
N LEU A 179 3.31 3.00 -13.58
CA LEU A 179 3.30 1.77 -12.77
C LEU A 179 2.23 0.78 -13.24
N TYR A 180 1.05 1.28 -13.59
CA TYR A 180 -0.04 0.47 -14.10
C TYR A 180 0.12 0.17 -15.60
N THR A 181 0.34 1.18 -16.44
CA THR A 181 0.34 1.00 -17.90
C THR A 181 1.47 0.11 -18.39
N GLU A 182 2.62 0.15 -17.71
CA GLU A 182 3.78 -0.71 -17.97
C GLU A 182 3.82 -1.93 -17.01
N ASP A 183 2.83 -2.05 -16.12
CA ASP A 183 2.64 -3.17 -15.21
C ASP A 183 3.87 -3.54 -14.36
N TRP A 184 4.51 -2.53 -13.76
CA TRP A 184 5.80 -2.67 -13.05
C TRP A 184 5.77 -3.62 -11.85
N ILE A 185 4.61 -3.69 -11.18
CA ILE A 185 4.40 -4.57 -10.01
C ILE A 185 3.33 -5.64 -10.26
N GLY A 186 2.76 -5.73 -11.46
CA GLY A 186 1.68 -6.69 -11.73
C GLY A 186 0.28 -6.21 -11.32
N LEU A 187 0.10 -4.93 -11.00
CA LEU A 187 -1.20 -4.35 -10.66
C LEU A 187 -2.19 -4.44 -11.83
N LYS A 188 -1.76 -4.13 -13.06
CA LYS A 188 -2.62 -4.27 -14.24
C LYS A 188 -2.95 -5.73 -14.49
N THR A 189 -1.97 -6.63 -14.32
CA THR A 189 -2.21 -8.08 -14.43
C THR A 189 -3.27 -8.58 -13.43
N LEU A 190 -3.25 -8.11 -12.18
CA LEU A 190 -4.29 -8.43 -11.19
C LEU A 190 -5.66 -7.85 -11.56
N ASP A 191 -5.67 -6.61 -12.05
CA ASP A 191 -6.88 -5.87 -12.37
C ASP A 191 -7.59 -6.47 -13.59
N ASP A 192 -6.84 -6.76 -14.65
CA ASP A 192 -7.33 -7.46 -15.85
C ASP A 192 -7.90 -8.84 -15.52
N ALA A 193 -7.34 -9.52 -14.50
CA ALA A 193 -7.85 -10.79 -13.99
C ALA A 193 -9.08 -10.65 -13.08
N GLY A 194 -9.60 -9.44 -12.86
CA GLY A 194 -10.76 -9.16 -12.02
C GLY A 194 -10.50 -9.36 -10.51
N ARG A 195 -9.22 -9.38 -10.10
CA ARG A 195 -8.79 -9.64 -8.71
C ARG A 195 -8.55 -8.36 -7.90
N VAL A 196 -8.66 -7.18 -8.51
CA VAL A 196 -8.57 -5.89 -7.80
C VAL A 196 -9.97 -5.33 -7.52
N ARG A 197 -10.17 -4.79 -6.32
CA ARG A 197 -11.42 -4.14 -5.89
C ARG A 197 -11.13 -2.72 -5.42
N TYR A 198 -11.49 -1.73 -6.24
CA TYR A 198 -11.43 -0.33 -5.87
C TYR A 198 -12.72 0.06 -5.13
N ILE A 199 -12.63 0.24 -3.82
CA ILE A 199 -13.77 0.50 -2.94
C ILE A 199 -13.63 1.89 -2.33
N LYS A 200 -14.68 2.69 -2.44
CA LYS A 200 -14.76 4.04 -1.88
C LYS A 200 -15.77 4.00 -0.74
N VAL A 201 -15.40 4.50 0.43
CA VAL A 201 -16.26 4.56 1.61
C VAL A 201 -16.30 5.97 2.17
N ALA A 202 -17.46 6.37 2.71
CA ALA A 202 -17.60 7.64 3.39
C ALA A 202 -16.77 7.65 4.68
N GLY A 203 -16.22 8.82 5.03
CA GLY A 203 -15.49 9.02 6.28
C GLY A 203 -14.10 9.64 6.10
N ASN A 204 -13.53 10.08 7.22
CA ASN A 204 -12.14 10.53 7.31
C ASN A 204 -11.18 9.33 7.34
N HIS A 205 -9.87 9.58 7.33
CA HIS A 205 -8.83 8.55 7.34
C HIS A 205 -9.09 7.44 8.39
N LEU A 206 -9.23 6.18 7.94
CA LEU A 206 -9.51 4.99 8.75
C LEU A 206 -10.84 5.01 9.53
N ARG A 207 -11.72 5.99 9.29
CA ARG A 207 -13.07 6.07 9.87
C ARG A 207 -14.06 5.34 8.97
N ILE A 208 -14.00 4.01 8.98
CA ILE A 208 -14.93 3.12 8.26
C ILE A 208 -16.08 2.67 9.18
N SER A 209 -17.29 2.60 8.64
CA SER A 209 -18.46 2.12 9.37
C SER A 209 -18.40 0.61 9.62
N LYS A 210 -19.12 0.12 10.63
CA LYS A 210 -19.23 -1.34 10.87
C LYS A 210 -19.87 -2.07 9.70
N ASP A 211 -20.83 -1.42 9.03
CA ASP A 211 -21.54 -2.01 7.91
C ASP A 211 -20.64 -2.11 6.68
N ASP A 212 -19.84 -1.07 6.40
CA ASP A 212 -18.84 -1.11 5.33
C ASP A 212 -17.75 -2.15 5.62
N MET A 213 -17.29 -2.28 6.87
CA MET A 213 -16.35 -3.35 7.25
C MET A 213 -16.93 -4.74 6.97
N LYS A 214 -18.18 -5.00 7.39
CA LYS A 214 -18.88 -6.27 7.12
C LYS A 214 -19.06 -6.53 5.63
N LYS A 215 -19.30 -5.49 4.85
CA LYS A 215 -19.57 -5.58 3.41
C LYS A 215 -18.31 -5.76 2.58
N TYR A 216 -17.23 -5.06 2.92
CA TYR A 216 -16.07 -4.90 2.05
C TYR A 216 -14.78 -5.55 2.58
N VAL A 217 -14.69 -5.85 3.87
CA VAL A 217 -13.49 -6.48 4.48
C VAL A 217 -13.75 -7.93 4.83
N VAL A 218 -14.78 -8.21 5.64
CA VAL A 218 -15.08 -9.55 6.17
C VAL A 218 -15.17 -10.65 5.09
N PRO A 219 -15.76 -10.42 3.89
CA PRO A 219 -15.87 -11.46 2.87
C PRO A 219 -14.52 -12.01 2.38
N TYR A 220 -13.43 -11.26 2.55
CA TYR A 220 -12.07 -11.64 2.14
C TYR A 220 -11.25 -12.25 3.28
N LEU A 221 -11.78 -12.26 4.51
CA LEU A 221 -11.14 -12.88 5.67
C LEU A 221 -11.63 -14.31 5.90
N ASN A 222 -12.85 -14.61 5.44
CA ASN A 222 -13.43 -15.94 5.56
C ASN A 222 -12.88 -16.86 4.47
N ASP A 223 -12.34 -17.99 4.87
CA ASP A 223 -11.75 -18.97 3.98
C ASP A 223 -12.85 -19.60 3.10
N ALA A 224 -12.59 -19.77 1.80
CA ALA A 224 -13.56 -20.39 0.87
C ALA A 224 -13.93 -21.84 1.29
N SER A 225 -13.04 -22.48 2.06
CA SER A 225 -13.24 -23.78 2.70
C SER A 225 -14.44 -23.79 3.66
N GLN A 226 -14.71 -22.69 4.39
CA GLN A 226 -15.87 -22.60 5.28
C GLN A 226 -17.19 -22.46 4.53
N LYS A 227 -17.21 -21.80 3.37
CA LYS A 227 -18.41 -21.77 2.51
C LYS A 227 -18.73 -23.18 1.98
N GLY A 228 -17.71 -23.96 1.62
CA GLY A 228 -17.88 -25.37 1.22
C GLY A 228 -18.34 -26.28 2.38
N TYR A 229 -17.81 -26.06 3.59
CA TYR A 229 -18.19 -26.82 4.78
C TYR A 229 -19.63 -26.49 5.24
N MET A 230 -20.01 -25.22 5.27
CA MET A 230 -21.38 -24.79 5.56
C MET A 230 -22.37 -25.28 4.50
N ARG A 231 -21.98 -25.30 3.22
CA ARG A 231 -22.81 -25.85 2.13
C ARG A 231 -22.91 -27.39 2.17
N LYS A 232 -21.91 -28.08 2.74
CA LYS A 232 -21.96 -29.51 3.05
C LYS A 232 -22.83 -29.83 4.28
N LEU A 233 -22.88 -28.94 5.26
CA LEU A 233 -23.73 -29.06 6.46
C LEU A 233 -25.18 -28.64 6.21
N MET A 234 -25.44 -27.83 5.20
CA MET A 234 -26.77 -27.41 4.76
C MET A 234 -26.99 -27.66 3.26
N PRO A 235 -27.02 -28.93 2.81
CA PRO A 235 -27.38 -29.22 1.43
C PRO A 235 -28.90 -29.07 1.28
N GLY A 236 -29.35 -27.91 0.79
CA GLY A 236 -30.75 -27.73 0.33
C GLY A 236 -31.60 -26.71 1.09
N LEU A 237 -31.09 -25.50 1.31
CA LEU A 237 -31.96 -24.31 1.34
C LEU A 237 -31.75 -23.50 0.05
#